data_AF-A0A023FD43-F1
#
_entry.id   AF-A0A023FD43-F1
#
_cell.length_a   1.000
_cell.length_b   1.000
_cell.length_c   1.000
_cell.angle_alpha   90.00
_cell.angle_beta   90.00
_cell.angle_gamma   90.00
#
_symmetry.space_group_name_H-M   'P 1'
#
loop_
_entity.id
_entity.type
_entity.pdbx_description
1 polymer ?
#
loop_
_entity_poly.entity_id
_entity_poly.type
_entity_poly.pdbx_seq_one_letter_code
_entity_poly.pdbx_strand_id
1 'polypeptide(L)'
;MFCRLLIACCLWVVVSESYGMYPSRKYAHPLSLEASIAIDEKMKYVMPRSDDGVTDAPSCPFLQREMKLLKKEKEKREEAIKEAFQEIKGLIESSERCDNATEVRDEVLAKLNASLSCAPTPECNESYPYRAIDGSCNNVNHPDWGKRDSCLRRVLSPSYADGISEPRRSCKNSTLPSPRLISTVLHYEKNITNDNMTHLAMIFGQFLTHDITFVSFAPLSHIEFELGPGPFHLCSEGEPECVPIKVPENDSFYANYSIKELPILRSLHCNKCEREPRDQVNSRTSYLDLSQVYGIKGDIQASIIKFEKGLLISQEVDGTEYPPDSLFPYADNCSRPQKNEKCAWTGDLRATQHIALLSMQTLWLREHNRIAKNLSDLNPHWDDEKLFQTTRRIVEGRYQNIVFKQWLPWMLGNEYMQRFNLTPSTDSYTVYDPDLDATVSNEFSAAAFRFGHSQADKNFWREDKNGSWLEPVELSTGYFVPYNNTDEHHDSVLRGSLKQPMQKFDRHGDEAVRNHLFRQPYLPYGSDLFATDIQRGRDHGLRPYVDYIKHCHNKTSEQLHRPERIPGGQRHRTSSDGVRRRQRHRLVHGRPF
;
A
#
# COMPACT_ATOMS: atom_id res chain seq x y z
N MET A 1 26.92 11.85 -54.95
CA MET A 1 25.88 12.84 -54.59
C MET A 1 25.28 12.65 -53.19
N PHE A 2 25.36 11.47 -52.56
CA PHE A 2 24.84 11.24 -51.20
C PHE A 2 25.76 11.70 -50.04
N CYS A 3 27.03 12.02 -50.29
CA CYS A 3 27.95 12.54 -49.25
C CYS A 3 27.90 14.06 -49.01
N ARG A 4 27.11 14.83 -49.77
CA ARG A 4 27.02 16.30 -49.61
C ARG A 4 25.70 16.81 -49.00
N LEU A 5 24.74 15.92 -48.72
CA LEU A 5 23.48 16.27 -48.04
C LEU A 5 23.48 15.91 -46.54
N LEU A 6 24.29 14.94 -46.11
CA LEU A 6 24.50 14.62 -44.69
C LEU A 6 25.30 15.69 -43.95
N ILE A 7 26.25 16.34 -44.62
CA ILE A 7 27.08 17.41 -44.03
C ILE A 7 26.27 18.69 -43.76
N ALA A 8 25.16 18.92 -44.48
CA ALA A 8 24.31 20.09 -44.28
C ALA A 8 23.28 19.93 -43.14
N CYS A 9 22.86 18.69 -42.80
CA CYS A 9 22.00 18.46 -41.62
C CYS A 9 22.82 18.32 -40.32
N CYS A 10 24.07 17.84 -40.40
CA CYS A 10 24.98 17.79 -39.25
C CYS A 10 25.40 19.18 -38.73
N LEU A 11 25.22 20.26 -39.49
CA LEU A 11 25.59 21.62 -39.08
C LEU A 11 24.44 22.43 -38.46
N TRP A 12 23.24 21.85 -38.30
CA TRP A 12 22.13 22.53 -37.61
C TRP A 12 21.84 21.96 -36.21
N VAL A 13 22.37 20.77 -35.88
CA VAL A 13 22.23 20.13 -34.55
C VAL A 13 23.38 20.53 -33.59
N VAL A 14 24.47 21.10 -34.11
CA VAL A 14 25.62 21.57 -33.31
C VAL A 14 25.34 22.88 -32.55
N VAL A 15 24.17 23.50 -32.71
CA VAL A 15 23.84 24.74 -31.99
C VAL A 15 22.46 24.63 -31.36
N SER A 16 22.31 23.77 -30.35
CA SER A 16 21.41 24.03 -29.22
C SER A 16 21.70 23.09 -28.05
N GLU A 17 22.98 22.94 -27.71
CA GLU A 17 23.34 22.83 -26.29
C GLU A 17 23.13 24.21 -25.67
N SER A 18 22.19 24.33 -24.74
CA SER A 18 22.24 25.24 -23.58
C SER A 18 20.95 25.10 -22.80
N TYR A 19 21.02 24.47 -21.63
CA TYR A 19 20.53 24.95 -20.32
C TYR A 19 20.49 23.75 -19.37
N GLY A 20 21.35 23.79 -18.35
CA GLY A 20 21.62 22.67 -17.46
C GLY A 20 20.61 22.48 -16.34
N MET A 21 20.87 21.46 -15.50
CA MET A 21 20.95 21.58 -14.04
C MET A 21 21.38 20.23 -13.42
N TYR A 22 22.49 20.26 -12.69
CA TYR A 22 22.87 19.29 -11.66
C TYR A 22 21.95 19.50 -10.44
N PRO A 23 21.17 18.49 -10.00
CA PRO A 23 21.16 18.16 -8.58
C PRO A 23 20.80 16.68 -8.32
N SER A 24 21.73 15.75 -8.51
CA SER A 24 21.57 14.37 -8.00
C SER A 24 22.85 13.81 -7.36
N ARG A 25 23.98 14.54 -7.45
CA ARG A 25 25.24 14.13 -6.81
C ARG A 25 25.39 14.52 -5.33
N LYS A 26 24.57 15.45 -4.82
CA LYS A 26 24.75 15.93 -3.43
C LYS A 26 24.25 14.95 -2.36
N TYR A 27 23.43 13.96 -2.74
CA TYR A 27 22.88 12.95 -1.83
C TYR A 27 23.45 11.54 -2.05
N ALA A 28 24.26 11.32 -3.09
CA ALA A 28 24.85 10.01 -3.39
C ALA A 28 26.19 9.75 -2.67
N HIS A 29 26.84 10.80 -2.17
CA HIS A 29 28.18 10.70 -1.59
C HIS A 29 28.29 9.99 -0.22
N PRO A 30 27.19 9.82 0.58
CA PRO A 30 27.21 9.00 1.78
C PRO A 30 26.34 7.72 1.71
N LEU A 31 25.81 7.32 0.54
CA LEU A 31 24.94 6.14 0.43
C LEU A 31 25.71 4.82 0.56
N SER A 32 25.06 3.78 1.12
CA SER A 32 25.59 2.41 1.09
C SER A 32 25.69 1.89 -0.34
N LEU A 33 26.54 0.87 -0.54
CA LEU A 33 26.74 0.23 -1.84
C LEU A 33 25.42 -0.32 -2.41
N GLU A 34 24.56 -0.92 -1.58
CA GLU A 34 23.24 -1.40 -2.04
C GLU A 34 22.32 -0.25 -2.47
N ALA A 35 22.34 0.89 -1.78
CA ALA A 35 21.49 2.04 -2.10
C ALA A 35 21.87 2.72 -3.41
N SER A 36 23.17 2.82 -3.68
CA SER A 36 23.67 3.34 -4.96
C SER A 36 23.30 2.41 -6.12
N ILE A 37 23.35 1.08 -5.91
CA ILE A 37 22.99 0.07 -6.90
C ILE A 37 21.48 0.06 -7.18
N ALA A 38 20.63 0.14 -6.15
CA ALA A 38 19.18 0.17 -6.33
C ALA A 38 18.69 1.43 -7.04
N ILE A 39 19.31 2.58 -6.77
CA ILE A 39 19.04 3.83 -7.48
C ILE A 39 19.50 3.74 -8.94
N ASP A 40 20.70 3.19 -9.20
CA ASP A 40 21.22 3.02 -10.57
C ASP A 40 20.43 1.97 -11.38
N GLU A 41 19.96 0.91 -10.73
CA GLU A 41 19.12 -0.12 -11.36
C GLU A 41 17.73 0.41 -11.68
N LYS A 42 17.12 1.23 -10.82
CA LYS A 42 15.87 1.94 -11.13
C LYS A 42 16.06 2.98 -12.23
N MET A 43 17.17 3.73 -12.25
CA MET A 43 17.47 4.72 -13.29
C MET A 43 17.53 4.11 -14.71
N LYS A 44 17.83 2.81 -14.85
CA LYS A 44 17.82 2.08 -16.14
C LYS A 44 16.43 1.87 -16.73
N TYR A 45 15.36 1.98 -15.93
CA TYR A 45 13.98 1.81 -16.38
C TYR A 45 13.25 3.14 -16.63
N VAL A 46 13.77 4.24 -16.05
CA VAL A 46 13.17 5.58 -16.07
C VAL A 46 13.66 6.47 -17.23
N MET A 47 14.83 6.20 -17.81
CA MET A 47 15.32 6.93 -18.98
C MET A 47 14.83 6.28 -20.28
N PRO A 48 14.46 7.06 -21.32
CA PRO A 48 14.15 6.50 -22.63
C PRO A 48 15.36 5.67 -23.10
N ARG A 49 15.11 4.39 -23.38
CA ARG A 49 16.12 3.48 -23.92
C ARG A 49 16.59 4.02 -25.27
N SER A 50 17.86 4.36 -25.36
CA SER A 50 18.57 4.51 -26.62
C SER A 50 18.62 3.15 -27.32
N ASP A 51 18.14 3.08 -28.56
CA ASP A 51 18.43 1.96 -29.45
C ASP A 51 19.89 2.09 -29.94
N ASP A 52 20.74 1.35 -29.20
CA ASP A 52 21.97 0.64 -29.54
C ASP A 52 23.16 1.31 -30.25
N GLY A 53 24.33 1.19 -29.59
CA GLY A 53 25.61 1.13 -30.28
C GLY A 53 26.82 1.74 -29.54
N VAL A 54 27.23 1.08 -28.45
CA VAL A 54 28.56 1.12 -27.79
C VAL A 54 29.59 2.10 -28.37
N THR A 55 29.99 3.10 -27.57
CA THR A 55 31.40 3.51 -27.49
C THR A 55 31.86 3.61 -26.03
N ASP A 56 33.02 3.03 -25.76
CA ASP A 56 33.60 2.74 -24.45
C ASP A 56 33.68 3.95 -23.51
N ALA A 57 32.95 3.88 -22.40
CA ALA A 57 33.28 4.57 -21.16
C ALA A 57 33.90 3.55 -20.19
N PRO A 58 34.93 3.92 -19.41
CA PRO A 58 35.84 2.96 -18.76
C PRO A 58 35.04 2.04 -17.83
N SER A 59 34.93 0.78 -18.24
CA SER A 59 34.24 -0.25 -17.48
C SER A 59 34.91 -0.36 -16.11
N CYS A 60 34.18 -0.06 -15.05
CA CYS A 60 34.65 -0.29 -13.69
C CYS A 60 35.03 -1.79 -13.56
N PRO A 61 36.32 -2.13 -13.35
CA PRO A 61 36.77 -3.52 -13.31
C PRO A 61 36.08 -4.35 -12.21
N PHE A 62 35.59 -3.66 -11.18
CA PHE A 62 34.81 -4.23 -10.09
C PHE A 62 33.42 -4.74 -10.55
N LEU A 63 32.68 -3.94 -11.32
CA LEU A 63 31.36 -4.31 -11.85
C LEU A 63 31.41 -5.48 -12.84
N GLN A 64 32.45 -5.57 -13.68
CA GLN A 64 32.64 -6.74 -14.55
C GLN A 64 33.01 -8.01 -13.77
N ARG A 65 33.75 -7.87 -12.67
CA ARG A 65 34.10 -8.98 -11.77
C ARG A 65 32.86 -9.50 -11.03
N GLU A 66 32.01 -8.59 -10.56
CA GLU A 66 30.73 -8.86 -9.87
C GLU A 66 29.69 -9.51 -10.79
N MET A 67 29.48 -8.97 -12.01
CA MET A 67 28.59 -9.61 -12.99
C MET A 67 29.08 -10.99 -13.41
N LYS A 68 30.40 -11.20 -13.47
CA LYS A 68 30.98 -12.54 -13.68
C LYS A 68 30.73 -13.46 -12.49
N LEU A 69 30.78 -12.97 -11.25
CA LEU A 69 30.48 -13.75 -10.05
C LEU A 69 29.01 -14.19 -10.01
N LEU A 70 28.07 -13.28 -10.26
CA LEU A 70 26.63 -13.57 -10.32
C LEU A 70 26.28 -14.52 -11.47
N LYS A 71 26.88 -14.33 -12.65
CA LYS A 71 26.72 -15.27 -13.76
C LYS A 71 27.29 -16.65 -13.41
N LYS A 72 28.43 -16.70 -12.72
CA LYS A 72 29.07 -17.93 -12.27
C LYS A 72 28.29 -18.63 -11.15
N GLU A 73 27.59 -17.90 -10.27
CA GLU A 73 26.66 -18.47 -9.29
C GLU A 73 25.40 -19.03 -9.95
N LYS A 74 24.84 -18.31 -10.93
CA LYS A 74 23.71 -18.80 -11.72
C LYS A 74 24.09 -20.05 -12.53
N GLU A 75 25.25 -20.04 -13.18
CA GLU A 75 25.79 -21.19 -13.91
C GLU A 75 26.09 -22.37 -12.97
N LYS A 76 26.70 -22.14 -11.80
CA LYS A 76 26.88 -23.17 -10.76
C LYS A 76 25.55 -23.78 -10.29
N ARG A 77 24.51 -22.95 -10.14
CA ARG A 77 23.18 -23.41 -9.74
C ARG A 77 22.53 -24.25 -10.85
N GLU A 78 22.64 -23.82 -12.11
CA GLU A 78 22.15 -24.58 -13.26
C GLU A 78 22.94 -25.89 -13.48
N GLU A 79 24.24 -25.90 -13.20
CA GLU A 79 25.11 -27.07 -13.32
C GLU A 79 24.88 -28.07 -12.17
N ALA A 80 24.70 -27.60 -10.94
CA ALA A 80 24.29 -28.42 -9.81
C ALA A 80 22.91 -29.07 -10.04
N ILE A 81 21.97 -28.35 -10.67
CA ILE A 81 20.67 -28.91 -11.08
C ILE A 81 20.86 -29.99 -12.14
N LYS A 82 21.73 -29.77 -13.14
CA LYS A 82 22.01 -30.77 -14.18
C LYS A 82 22.70 -32.01 -13.64
N GLU A 83 23.66 -31.86 -12.74
CA GLU A 83 24.33 -32.99 -12.05
C GLU A 83 23.33 -33.78 -11.22
N ALA A 84 22.49 -33.11 -10.42
CA ALA A 84 21.42 -33.77 -9.68
C ALA A 84 20.48 -34.56 -10.61
N PHE A 85 20.09 -33.98 -11.75
CA PHE A 85 19.27 -34.67 -12.75
C PHE A 85 19.97 -35.89 -13.37
N GLN A 86 21.28 -35.84 -13.62
CA GLN A 86 22.03 -36.97 -14.15
C GLN A 86 22.21 -38.09 -13.12
N GLU A 87 22.45 -37.74 -11.85
CA GLU A 87 22.54 -38.70 -10.75
C GLU A 87 21.18 -39.40 -10.53
N ILE A 88 20.08 -38.64 -10.55
CA ILE A 88 18.72 -39.17 -10.48
C ILE A 88 18.44 -40.09 -11.67
N LYS A 89 18.85 -39.72 -12.88
CA LYS A 89 18.67 -40.55 -14.08
C LYS A 89 19.43 -41.87 -13.98
N GLY A 90 20.67 -41.85 -13.49
CA GLY A 90 21.46 -43.06 -13.25
C GLY A 90 20.87 -43.98 -12.17
N LEU A 91 20.26 -43.40 -11.13
CA LEU A 91 19.56 -44.15 -10.08
C LEU A 91 18.25 -44.79 -10.59
N ILE A 92 17.53 -44.11 -11.48
CA ILE A 92 16.33 -44.65 -12.14
C ILE A 92 16.71 -45.79 -13.10
N GLU A 93 17.81 -45.65 -13.84
CA GLU A 93 18.27 -46.63 -14.83
C GLU A 93 18.89 -47.89 -14.18
N SER A 94 19.29 -47.83 -12.91
CA SER A 94 19.91 -48.95 -12.16
C SER A 94 18.94 -49.73 -11.25
N SER A 95 17.69 -49.28 -11.09
CA SER A 95 16.71 -49.91 -10.20
C SER A 95 15.81 -50.91 -10.96
N GLU A 96 16.11 -52.21 -10.86
CA GLU A 96 15.34 -53.30 -11.51
C GLU A 96 13.92 -53.53 -10.93
N ARG A 97 13.45 -52.75 -9.95
CA ARG A 97 12.08 -52.83 -9.40
C ARG A 97 11.48 -51.45 -9.16
N CYS A 98 10.27 -51.22 -9.68
CA CYS A 98 9.54 -49.94 -9.60
C CYS A 98 9.07 -49.56 -8.19
N ASP A 99 9.17 -50.47 -7.21
CA ASP A 99 8.72 -50.19 -5.84
C ASP A 99 9.65 -49.20 -5.11
N ASN A 100 10.96 -49.24 -5.38
CA ASN A 100 11.94 -48.26 -4.85
C ASN A 100 11.90 -46.91 -5.58
N ALA A 101 11.39 -46.85 -6.81
CA ALA A 101 11.39 -45.63 -7.61
C ALA A 101 10.45 -44.56 -7.05
N THR A 102 9.38 -44.97 -6.35
CA THR A 102 8.44 -44.04 -5.72
C THR A 102 9.03 -43.45 -4.44
N GLU A 103 9.70 -44.27 -3.63
CA GLU A 103 10.35 -43.83 -2.38
C GLU A 103 11.58 -42.95 -2.67
N VAL A 104 12.40 -43.32 -3.67
CA VAL A 104 13.52 -42.49 -4.15
C VAL A 104 13.00 -41.20 -4.80
N ARG A 105 11.90 -41.24 -5.58
CA ARG A 105 11.25 -40.02 -6.09
C ARG A 105 10.80 -39.13 -4.96
N ASP A 106 10.18 -39.68 -3.92
CA ASP A 106 9.64 -38.88 -2.81
C ASP A 106 10.77 -38.34 -1.90
N GLU A 107 11.87 -39.08 -1.69
CA GLU A 107 13.09 -38.57 -1.05
C GLU A 107 13.80 -37.49 -1.88
N VAL A 108 13.87 -37.68 -3.20
CA VAL A 108 14.45 -36.72 -4.14
C VAL A 108 13.57 -35.48 -4.23
N LEU A 109 12.24 -35.61 -4.23
CA LEU A 109 11.31 -34.48 -4.16
C LEU A 109 11.39 -33.78 -2.80
N ALA A 110 11.58 -34.49 -1.70
CA ALA A 110 11.79 -33.90 -0.39
C ALA A 110 13.13 -33.15 -0.30
N LYS A 111 14.21 -33.71 -0.86
CA LYS A 111 15.54 -33.06 -0.96
C LYS A 111 15.54 -31.91 -1.97
N LEU A 112 14.84 -32.04 -3.10
CA LEU A 112 14.61 -30.96 -4.04
C LEU A 112 13.80 -29.85 -3.36
N ASN A 113 12.68 -30.16 -2.71
CA ASN A 113 11.86 -29.19 -1.97
C ASN A 113 12.64 -28.51 -0.84
N ALA A 114 13.52 -29.24 -0.14
CA ALA A 114 14.44 -28.66 0.85
C ALA A 114 15.51 -27.76 0.19
N SER A 115 15.99 -28.09 -1.00
CA SER A 115 16.97 -27.29 -1.77
C SER A 115 16.36 -26.15 -2.59
N LEU A 116 15.05 -26.22 -2.86
CA LEU A 116 14.23 -25.24 -3.57
C LEU A 116 13.41 -24.38 -2.62
N SER A 117 13.62 -24.54 -1.30
CA SER A 117 13.09 -23.66 -0.25
C SER A 117 13.43 -22.21 -0.60
N CYS A 118 12.43 -21.47 -1.07
CA CYS A 118 11.82 -20.38 -0.31
C CYS A 118 12.85 -19.73 0.66
N ALA A 119 13.31 -18.51 0.33
CA ALA A 119 14.40 -17.70 0.90
C ALA A 119 15.07 -18.19 2.22
N PRO A 120 16.40 -18.12 2.35
CA PRO A 120 17.09 -18.54 3.57
C PRO A 120 16.49 -17.85 4.80
N THR A 121 16.20 -18.64 5.84
CA THR A 121 15.73 -18.14 7.12
C THR A 121 16.70 -17.07 7.62
N PRO A 122 16.23 -15.84 7.92
CA PRO A 122 17.10 -14.79 8.43
C PRO A 122 17.87 -15.24 9.67
N GLU A 123 19.18 -14.95 9.72
CA GLU A 123 19.96 -15.11 10.94
C GLU A 123 19.66 -13.95 11.91
N CYS A 124 19.19 -14.29 13.11
CA CYS A 124 18.75 -13.30 14.09
C CYS A 124 19.86 -12.95 15.08
N ASN A 125 20.11 -11.65 15.24
CA ASN A 125 20.97 -11.12 16.29
C ASN A 125 20.14 -10.67 17.48
N GLU A 126 19.93 -11.56 18.45
CA GLU A 126 19.17 -11.28 19.68
C GLU A 126 19.78 -10.17 20.55
N SER A 127 21.06 -9.83 20.35
CA SER A 127 21.74 -8.76 21.10
C SER A 127 21.46 -7.37 20.53
N TYR A 128 20.94 -7.27 19.29
CA TYR A 128 20.62 -5.98 18.68
C TYR A 128 19.25 -5.49 19.17
N PRO A 129 19.16 -4.34 19.86
CA PRO A 129 17.96 -3.97 20.62
C PRO A 129 16.88 -3.26 19.79
N TYR A 130 17.04 -3.18 18.46
CA TYR A 130 16.15 -2.45 17.56
C TYR A 130 15.56 -3.37 16.49
N ARG A 131 14.39 -3.00 15.97
CA ARG A 131 13.68 -3.79 14.96
C ARG A 131 14.41 -3.74 13.61
N ALA A 132 14.55 -4.90 12.97
CA ALA A 132 14.99 -4.96 11.58
C ALA A 132 14.04 -4.15 10.69
N ILE A 133 14.57 -3.45 9.69
CA ILE A 133 13.79 -2.58 8.80
C ILE A 133 12.81 -3.35 7.90
N ASP A 134 13.10 -4.62 7.63
CA ASP A 134 12.29 -5.49 6.81
C ASP A 134 11.30 -6.34 7.63
N GLY A 135 11.26 -6.13 8.96
CA GLY A 135 10.41 -6.86 9.91
C GLY A 135 10.90 -8.26 10.27
N SER A 136 12.03 -8.72 9.73
CA SER A 136 12.59 -10.03 10.10
C SER A 136 13.02 -10.08 11.56
N CYS A 137 13.12 -11.31 12.10
CA CYS A 137 13.63 -11.57 13.45
C CYS A 137 12.85 -10.91 14.60
N ASN A 138 11.65 -10.39 14.35
CA ASN A 138 10.74 -9.94 15.41
C ASN A 138 10.30 -11.14 16.27
N ASN A 139 10.05 -12.28 15.62
CA ASN A 139 9.91 -13.58 16.26
C ASN A 139 11.19 -14.40 16.00
N VAL A 140 11.89 -14.80 17.05
CA VAL A 140 13.17 -15.54 16.93
C VAL A 140 12.96 -16.99 16.49
N ASN A 141 11.82 -17.60 16.87
CA ASN A 141 11.48 -18.97 16.48
C ASN A 141 10.93 -19.03 15.04
N HIS A 142 10.31 -17.94 14.58
CA HIS A 142 9.78 -17.77 13.22
C HIS A 142 10.27 -16.44 12.60
N PRO A 143 11.55 -16.35 12.20
CA PRO A 143 12.17 -15.09 11.75
C PRO A 143 11.54 -14.41 10.54
N ASP A 144 10.70 -15.12 9.80
CA ASP A 144 9.98 -14.69 8.60
C ASP A 144 8.56 -14.18 8.87
N TRP A 145 7.97 -14.48 10.04
CA TRP A 145 6.62 -14.01 10.38
C TRP A 145 6.54 -12.49 10.38
N GLY A 146 5.55 -11.97 9.65
CA GLY A 146 5.34 -10.54 9.48
C GLY A 146 6.45 -9.77 8.77
N LYS A 147 7.48 -10.45 8.24
CA LYS A 147 8.52 -9.84 7.40
C LYS A 147 7.89 -9.35 6.09
N ARG A 148 8.44 -8.29 5.49
CA ARG A 148 8.11 -7.90 4.12
C ARG A 148 8.38 -9.03 3.12
N ASP A 149 7.70 -8.94 1.99
CA ASP A 149 7.74 -9.87 0.87
C ASP A 149 7.42 -11.33 1.27
N SER A 150 6.77 -11.53 2.43
CA SER A 150 6.17 -12.79 2.86
C SER A 150 4.79 -12.99 2.21
N CYS A 151 4.34 -14.24 2.14
CA CYS A 151 2.98 -14.52 1.70
C CYS A 151 1.98 -13.98 2.73
N LEU A 152 0.90 -13.36 2.26
CA LEU A 152 -0.25 -13.07 3.11
C LEU A 152 -0.84 -14.38 3.64
N ARG A 153 -1.11 -14.43 4.95
CA ARG A 153 -1.81 -15.59 5.53
C ARG A 153 -3.29 -15.58 5.13
N ARG A 154 -3.96 -16.72 5.30
CA ARG A 154 -5.38 -16.89 4.97
C ARG A 154 -6.21 -17.09 6.22
N VAL A 155 -7.34 -16.36 6.33
CA VAL A 155 -8.37 -16.69 7.32
C VAL A 155 -9.18 -17.89 6.85
N LEU A 156 -9.53 -17.93 5.56
CA LEU A 156 -10.16 -19.08 4.92
C LEU A 156 -9.36 -19.49 3.68
N SER A 157 -9.32 -20.79 3.36
CA SER A 157 -8.66 -21.26 2.13
C SER A 157 -9.21 -20.54 0.89
N PRO A 158 -8.40 -20.21 -0.11
CA PRO A 158 -8.85 -19.44 -1.26
C PRO A 158 -9.92 -20.18 -2.10
N SER A 159 -10.68 -19.41 -2.86
CA SER A 159 -11.74 -19.88 -3.76
C SER A 159 -11.49 -19.37 -5.18
N TYR A 160 -10.62 -20.04 -5.90
CA TYR A 160 -10.43 -19.86 -7.35
C TYR A 160 -11.35 -20.77 -8.16
N ALA A 161 -11.68 -20.39 -9.39
CA ALA A 161 -12.60 -21.16 -10.26
C ALA A 161 -12.01 -22.51 -10.70
N ASP A 162 -10.71 -22.54 -10.97
CA ASP A 162 -9.90 -23.74 -11.28
C ASP A 162 -9.28 -24.37 -10.01
N GLY A 163 -9.56 -23.80 -8.83
CA GLY A 163 -8.92 -24.17 -7.57
C GLY A 163 -7.46 -23.70 -7.43
N ILE A 164 -6.89 -23.06 -8.45
CA ILE A 164 -5.48 -22.69 -8.50
C ILE A 164 -5.32 -21.18 -8.61
N SER A 165 -5.79 -20.53 -9.67
CA SER A 165 -5.53 -19.11 -9.90
C SER A 165 -6.59 -18.36 -10.69
N GLU A 166 -7.52 -19.03 -11.38
CA GLU A 166 -8.55 -18.37 -12.19
C GLU A 166 -9.54 -17.63 -11.27
N PRO A 167 -9.79 -16.33 -11.49
CA PRO A 167 -10.71 -15.55 -10.67
C PRO A 167 -12.07 -16.24 -10.47
N ARG A 168 -12.60 -16.14 -9.25
CA ARG A 168 -13.76 -16.89 -8.79
C ARG A 168 -15.00 -16.74 -9.72
N ARG A 169 -15.70 -17.86 -9.96
CA ARG A 169 -17.01 -17.92 -10.63
C ARG A 169 -18.17 -18.01 -9.62
N SER A 170 -19.41 -17.90 -10.10
CA SER A 170 -20.60 -18.09 -9.27
C SER A 170 -20.73 -19.55 -8.83
N CYS A 171 -21.58 -19.82 -7.83
CA CYS A 171 -21.90 -21.18 -7.39
C CYS A 171 -22.56 -22.05 -8.47
N LYS A 172 -23.11 -21.42 -9.53
CA LYS A 172 -23.66 -22.10 -10.71
C LYS A 172 -22.65 -22.16 -11.87
N ASN A 173 -21.37 -21.91 -11.59
CA ASN A 173 -20.28 -21.82 -12.56
C ASN A 173 -20.45 -20.72 -13.64
N SER A 174 -21.33 -19.75 -13.40
CA SER A 174 -21.52 -18.61 -14.30
C SER A 174 -20.54 -17.48 -13.98
N THR A 175 -20.28 -16.60 -14.94
CA THR A 175 -19.51 -15.37 -14.72
C THR A 175 -20.19 -14.53 -13.63
N LEU A 176 -19.39 -13.94 -12.74
CA LEU A 176 -19.89 -12.98 -11.75
C LEU A 176 -20.25 -11.64 -12.44
N PRO A 177 -21.19 -10.85 -11.89
CA PRO A 177 -21.50 -9.53 -12.44
C PRO A 177 -20.25 -8.67 -12.56
N SER A 178 -20.22 -7.76 -13.54
CA SER A 178 -19.13 -6.80 -13.67
C SER A 178 -18.93 -6.04 -12.34
N PRO A 179 -17.68 -5.90 -11.84
CA PRO A 179 -17.38 -5.05 -10.70
C PRO A 179 -17.86 -3.61 -10.90
N ARG A 180 -17.74 -3.06 -12.12
CA ARG A 180 -18.22 -1.72 -12.45
C ARG A 180 -19.74 -1.62 -12.36
N LEU A 181 -20.47 -2.66 -12.83
CA LEU A 181 -21.92 -2.69 -12.66
C LEU A 181 -22.33 -2.65 -11.18
N ILE A 182 -21.64 -3.42 -10.32
CA ILE A 182 -21.88 -3.43 -8.88
C ILE A 182 -21.58 -2.04 -8.28
N SER A 183 -20.45 -1.43 -8.66
CA SER A 183 -20.07 -0.07 -8.24
C SER A 183 -21.14 0.96 -8.59
N THR A 184 -21.59 1.01 -9.84
CA THR A 184 -22.61 1.97 -10.30
C THR A 184 -23.96 1.78 -9.60
N VAL A 185 -24.37 0.53 -9.32
CA VAL A 185 -25.69 0.24 -8.71
C VAL A 185 -25.69 0.44 -7.20
N LEU A 186 -24.63 0.02 -6.49
CA LEU A 186 -24.60 0.01 -5.03
C LEU A 186 -23.88 1.21 -4.42
N HIS A 187 -22.80 1.66 -5.08
CA HIS A 187 -21.84 2.64 -4.58
C HIS A 187 -22.00 4.05 -5.18
N TYR A 188 -23.20 4.38 -5.65
CA TYR A 188 -23.49 5.73 -6.14
C TYR A 188 -23.29 6.80 -5.05
N GLU A 189 -22.90 8.01 -5.48
CA GLU A 189 -22.55 9.11 -4.59
C GLU A 189 -23.75 9.56 -3.74
N LYS A 190 -23.50 9.71 -2.43
CA LYS A 190 -24.33 10.50 -1.52
C LYS A 190 -23.43 11.14 -0.49
N ASN A 191 -23.64 12.43 -0.25
CA ASN A 191 -22.95 13.13 0.83
C ASN A 191 -23.65 12.83 2.16
N ILE A 192 -23.08 11.92 2.95
CA ILE A 192 -23.57 11.53 4.27
C ILE A 192 -22.37 11.56 5.21
N THR A 193 -22.25 12.63 5.97
CA THR A 193 -21.12 12.83 6.89
C THR A 193 -21.29 12.06 8.19
N ASN A 194 -20.17 11.81 8.87
CA ASN A 194 -20.14 11.32 10.24
C ASN A 194 -20.22 12.50 11.22
N ASP A 195 -21.08 12.39 12.24
CA ASP A 195 -21.30 13.47 13.21
C ASP A 195 -20.21 13.56 14.29
N ASN A 196 -19.44 12.48 14.49
CA ASN A 196 -18.56 12.33 15.66
C ASN A 196 -17.08 12.23 15.30
N MET A 197 -16.72 12.21 14.01
CA MET A 197 -15.35 12.06 13.56
C MET A 197 -14.98 12.98 12.43
N THR A 198 -13.74 13.41 12.49
CA THR A 198 -13.14 14.29 11.52
C THR A 198 -12.51 13.49 10.38
N HIS A 199 -12.26 14.15 9.26
CA HIS A 199 -11.62 13.59 8.09
C HIS A 199 -10.21 13.07 8.40
N LEU A 200 -9.57 13.62 9.43
CA LEU A 200 -8.30 13.13 9.96
C LEU A 200 -8.34 11.64 10.35
N ALA A 201 -9.48 11.12 10.82
CA ALA A 201 -9.60 9.71 11.21
C ALA A 201 -9.50 8.76 10.00
N MET A 202 -10.09 9.17 8.86
CA MET A 202 -9.97 8.47 7.58
C MET A 202 -8.52 8.55 7.08
N ILE A 203 -7.94 9.75 7.05
CA ILE A 203 -6.55 9.98 6.61
C ILE A 203 -5.56 9.16 7.45
N PHE A 204 -5.75 9.12 8.78
CA PHE A 204 -4.93 8.32 9.67
C PHE A 204 -5.13 6.82 9.44
N GLY A 205 -6.36 6.38 9.14
CA GLY A 205 -6.63 4.98 8.75
C GLY A 205 -5.86 4.58 7.50
N GLN A 206 -5.84 5.44 6.46
CA GLN A 206 -5.03 5.22 5.27
C GLN A 206 -3.52 5.19 5.58
N PHE A 207 -3.04 6.15 6.37
CA PHE A 207 -1.65 6.19 6.81
C PHE A 207 -1.25 4.92 7.58
N LEU A 208 -2.14 4.40 8.43
CA LEU A 208 -1.94 3.15 9.18
C LEU A 208 -1.87 1.95 8.26
N THR A 209 -2.79 1.78 7.31
CA THR A 209 -2.72 0.62 6.40
C THR A 209 -1.49 0.64 5.50
N HIS A 210 -0.93 1.82 5.23
CA HIS A 210 0.31 1.92 4.46
C HIS A 210 1.53 1.37 5.20
N ASP A 211 1.47 1.33 6.54
CA ASP A 211 2.47 0.69 7.39
C ASP A 211 2.45 -0.84 7.22
N ILE A 212 1.27 -1.44 7.40
CA ILE A 212 1.17 -2.90 7.60
C ILE A 212 0.93 -3.70 6.32
N THR A 213 0.48 -3.07 5.24
CA THR A 213 0.21 -3.80 3.99
C THR A 213 0.39 -3.01 2.71
N PHE A 214 0.97 -3.70 1.73
CA PHE A 214 1.00 -3.30 0.34
C PHE A 214 1.13 -4.54 -0.53
N VAL A 215 0.24 -4.71 -1.50
CA VAL A 215 0.30 -5.85 -2.43
C VAL A 215 0.69 -5.31 -3.80
N SER A 216 1.93 -5.57 -4.19
CA SER A 216 2.49 -5.23 -5.49
C SER A 216 1.79 -5.98 -6.64
N PHE A 217 2.02 -5.53 -7.86
CA PHE A 217 1.45 -6.11 -9.08
C PHE A 217 2.48 -6.88 -9.90
N ALA A 218 2.00 -7.81 -10.73
CA ALA A 218 2.82 -8.53 -11.69
C ALA A 218 2.61 -7.98 -13.12
N PRO A 219 3.67 -7.88 -13.96
CA PRO A 219 5.08 -8.07 -13.61
C PRO A 219 5.68 -6.89 -12.82
N LEU A 220 6.72 -7.14 -12.02
CA LEU A 220 7.40 -6.10 -11.22
C LEU A 220 8.04 -4.97 -12.07
N SER A 221 8.29 -5.21 -13.36
CA SER A 221 8.72 -4.15 -14.30
C SER A 221 7.71 -3.01 -14.43
N HIS A 222 6.48 -3.21 -13.93
CA HIS A 222 5.40 -2.24 -13.92
C HIS A 222 5.29 -1.50 -12.57
N ILE A 223 6.33 -1.53 -11.72
CA ILE A 223 6.38 -0.82 -10.43
C ILE A 223 6.10 0.68 -10.58
N GLU A 224 6.49 1.31 -11.68
CA GLU A 224 6.18 2.74 -11.95
C GLU A 224 4.65 3.01 -12.05
N PHE A 225 3.86 1.96 -12.33
CA PHE A 225 2.40 2.01 -12.36
C PHE A 225 1.74 1.66 -11.01
N GLU A 226 2.52 1.26 -10.00
CA GLU A 226 2.03 1.02 -8.64
C GLU A 226 1.56 2.31 -7.94
N LEU A 227 1.98 3.47 -8.45
CA LEU A 227 1.87 4.78 -7.81
C LEU A 227 1.17 5.82 -8.69
N GLY A 228 0.45 5.39 -9.72
CA GLY A 228 -0.18 6.29 -10.66
C GLY A 228 -1.27 5.59 -11.44
N PRO A 229 -1.97 6.29 -12.34
CA PRO A 229 -2.81 5.62 -13.31
C PRO A 229 -1.88 4.83 -14.21
N GLY A 230 -1.88 3.51 -14.00
CA GLY A 230 -1.34 2.58 -14.97
C GLY A 230 -1.89 2.94 -16.35
N PRO A 231 -1.06 2.94 -17.40
CA PRO A 231 -1.50 3.35 -18.72
C PRO A 231 -2.66 2.47 -19.12
N PHE A 232 -3.69 3.14 -19.62
CA PHE A 232 -4.95 2.57 -20.11
C PHE A 232 -4.78 1.50 -21.20
N HIS A 233 -3.55 1.18 -21.60
CA HIS A 233 -3.21 0.32 -22.74
C HIS A 233 -2.28 -0.86 -22.37
N LEU A 234 -1.84 -0.98 -21.11
CA LEU A 234 -0.94 -2.08 -20.69
C LEU A 234 -1.67 -3.34 -20.21
N CYS A 235 -2.99 -3.34 -20.25
CA CYS A 235 -3.74 -4.48 -19.77
C CYS A 235 -5.03 -4.70 -20.54
N SER A 236 -5.01 -5.70 -21.41
CA SER A 236 -6.15 -6.11 -22.22
C SER A 236 -6.56 -7.55 -21.93
N GLU A 237 -7.82 -7.89 -22.23
CA GLU A 237 -8.31 -9.26 -22.11
C GLU A 237 -7.45 -10.23 -22.94
N GLY A 238 -6.98 -11.31 -22.31
CA GLY A 238 -6.13 -12.34 -22.94
C GLY A 238 -4.63 -12.16 -22.69
N GLU A 239 -4.19 -11.02 -22.15
CA GLU A 239 -2.79 -10.85 -21.74
C GLU A 239 -2.49 -11.59 -20.41
N PRO A 240 -1.30 -12.18 -20.27
CA PRO A 240 -0.87 -12.77 -18.99
C PRO A 240 -0.90 -11.73 -17.86
N GLU A 241 -1.33 -12.13 -16.66
CA GLU A 241 -1.42 -11.25 -15.48
C GLU A 241 -2.41 -10.08 -15.59
N CYS A 242 -3.31 -10.11 -16.57
CA CYS A 242 -4.38 -9.13 -16.75
C CYS A 242 -5.76 -9.66 -16.36
N VAL A 243 -6.49 -8.87 -15.57
CA VAL A 243 -7.86 -9.16 -15.12
C VAL A 243 -8.75 -7.91 -15.24
N PRO A 244 -8.91 -7.35 -16.45
CA PRO A 244 -9.60 -6.09 -16.66
C PRO A 244 -11.07 -6.12 -16.19
N ILE A 245 -11.58 -4.95 -15.80
CA ILE A 245 -12.97 -4.77 -15.37
C ILE A 245 -13.80 -4.36 -16.58
N LYS A 246 -14.69 -5.25 -17.03
CA LYS A 246 -15.61 -4.95 -18.14
C LYS A 246 -16.60 -3.86 -17.75
N VAL A 247 -16.69 -2.80 -18.55
CA VAL A 247 -17.64 -1.70 -18.39
C VAL A 247 -18.93 -2.07 -19.16
N PRO A 248 -20.12 -2.02 -18.52
CA PRO A 248 -21.39 -2.23 -19.21
C PRO A 248 -21.60 -1.22 -20.35
N GLU A 249 -22.21 -1.62 -21.46
CA GLU A 249 -22.49 -0.73 -22.60
C GLU A 249 -23.39 0.46 -22.23
N ASN A 250 -24.26 0.27 -21.23
CA ASN A 250 -25.16 1.30 -20.70
C ASN A 250 -24.61 2.02 -19.45
N ASP A 251 -23.30 1.97 -19.19
CA ASP A 251 -22.69 2.71 -18.08
C ASP A 251 -22.91 4.22 -18.25
N SER A 252 -23.43 4.88 -17.21
CA SER A 252 -23.83 6.29 -17.29
C SER A 252 -22.66 7.28 -17.40
N PHE A 253 -21.43 6.84 -17.10
CA PHE A 253 -20.24 7.70 -17.06
C PHE A 253 -19.23 7.29 -18.13
N TYR A 254 -18.75 6.05 -18.09
CA TYR A 254 -17.67 5.58 -18.95
C TYR A 254 -18.09 5.40 -20.42
N ALA A 255 -19.40 5.18 -20.70
CA ALA A 255 -19.90 5.10 -22.07
C ALA A 255 -19.73 6.43 -22.83
N ASN A 256 -19.81 7.57 -22.13
CA ASN A 256 -19.60 8.91 -22.73
C ASN A 256 -18.16 9.10 -23.25
N TYR A 257 -17.22 8.30 -22.74
CA TYR A 257 -15.81 8.31 -23.13
C TYR A 257 -15.42 7.08 -23.96
N SER A 258 -16.40 6.28 -24.40
CA SER A 258 -16.19 5.04 -25.16
C SER A 258 -15.28 4.01 -24.45
N ILE A 259 -15.26 4.03 -23.11
CA ILE A 259 -14.45 3.11 -22.32
C ILE A 259 -15.22 1.81 -22.09
N LYS A 260 -14.63 0.72 -22.58
CA LYS A 260 -15.21 -0.63 -22.50
C LYS A 260 -14.63 -1.47 -21.38
N GLU A 261 -13.42 -1.16 -20.93
CA GLU A 261 -12.72 -1.90 -19.88
C GLU A 261 -11.86 -0.95 -19.05
N LEU A 262 -11.71 -1.24 -17.76
CA LEU A 262 -10.74 -0.60 -16.89
C LEU A 262 -9.57 -1.57 -16.64
N PRO A 263 -8.32 -1.13 -16.84
CA PRO A 263 -7.15 -2.02 -16.71
C PRO A 263 -6.90 -2.37 -15.24
N ILE A 264 -6.64 -3.65 -14.98
CA ILE A 264 -6.21 -4.15 -13.66
C ILE A 264 -5.17 -5.25 -13.87
N LEU A 265 -3.97 -5.03 -13.33
CA LEU A 265 -2.96 -6.06 -13.21
C LEU A 265 -3.24 -6.95 -11.99
N ARG A 266 -2.96 -8.23 -12.14
CA ARG A 266 -2.99 -9.20 -11.04
C ARG A 266 -1.92 -8.88 -10.01
N SER A 267 -2.24 -9.18 -8.75
CA SER A 267 -1.32 -9.02 -7.63
C SER A 267 -0.20 -10.04 -7.68
N LEU A 268 1.01 -9.63 -7.26
CA LEU A 268 2.21 -10.45 -7.30
C LEU A 268 1.98 -11.81 -6.63
N HIS A 269 2.26 -12.88 -7.37
CA HIS A 269 2.16 -14.25 -6.89
C HIS A 269 3.22 -14.54 -5.84
N CYS A 270 2.82 -15.10 -4.69
CA CYS A 270 3.76 -15.63 -3.72
C CYS A 270 4.24 -17.01 -4.18
N ASN A 271 5.53 -17.13 -4.49
CA ASN A 271 6.12 -18.39 -4.92
C ASN A 271 6.27 -19.34 -3.72
N LYS A 272 5.20 -20.08 -3.41
CA LYS A 272 5.27 -21.21 -2.50
C LYS A 272 5.84 -22.42 -3.24
N CYS A 273 6.63 -23.21 -2.54
CA CYS A 273 7.43 -24.30 -3.09
C CYS A 273 6.59 -25.50 -3.63
N GLU A 274 5.26 -25.44 -3.61
CA GLU A 274 4.31 -26.46 -4.07
C GLU A 274 3.30 -25.90 -5.11
N ARG A 275 2.57 -26.78 -5.83
CA ARG A 275 1.41 -26.42 -6.66
C ARG A 275 0.20 -26.05 -5.78
N GLU A 276 0.36 -25.01 -4.99
CA GLU A 276 -0.70 -24.46 -4.15
C GLU A 276 -1.59 -23.48 -4.93
N PRO A 277 -2.82 -23.24 -4.46
CA PRO A 277 -3.60 -22.10 -4.90
C PRO A 277 -2.80 -20.80 -4.76
N ARG A 278 -2.97 -19.90 -5.74
CA ARG A 278 -2.28 -18.62 -5.85
C ARG A 278 -2.45 -17.79 -4.58
N ASP A 279 -1.35 -17.51 -3.92
CA ASP A 279 -1.28 -16.53 -2.85
C ASP A 279 -0.57 -15.25 -3.30
N GLN A 280 -0.71 -14.20 -2.49
CA GLN A 280 -0.20 -12.87 -2.80
C GLN A 280 0.83 -12.45 -1.77
N VAL A 281 1.79 -11.66 -2.22
CA VAL A 281 2.90 -11.15 -1.40
C VAL A 281 2.49 -9.87 -0.68
N ASN A 282 2.82 -9.75 0.61
CA ASN A 282 2.79 -8.46 1.31
C ASN A 282 4.16 -7.80 1.23
N SER A 283 4.30 -6.74 0.44
CA SER A 283 5.56 -5.99 0.30
C SER A 283 5.79 -4.95 1.40
N ARG A 284 5.11 -5.08 2.55
CA ARG A 284 5.32 -4.30 3.78
C ARG A 284 5.58 -5.24 4.96
N THR A 285 6.16 -4.70 6.02
CA THR A 285 6.17 -5.40 7.32
C THR A 285 4.71 -5.52 7.77
N SER A 286 4.38 -6.56 8.54
CA SER A 286 3.03 -6.71 9.11
C SER A 286 2.88 -6.02 10.46
N TYR A 287 3.92 -5.34 10.92
CA TYR A 287 4.01 -4.71 12.23
C TYR A 287 3.60 -3.24 12.14
N LEU A 288 3.06 -2.71 13.24
CA LEU A 288 2.83 -1.27 13.41
C LEU A 288 4.15 -0.59 13.79
N ASP A 289 5.09 -0.47 12.84
CA ASP A 289 6.46 -0.02 13.05
C ASP A 289 6.83 1.25 12.26
N LEU A 290 5.82 1.97 11.76
CA LEU A 290 6.01 3.19 10.98
C LEU A 290 6.90 2.99 9.75
N SER A 291 6.88 1.79 9.14
CA SER A 291 7.65 1.49 7.94
C SER A 291 7.31 2.41 6.76
N GLN A 292 6.11 2.99 6.73
CA GLN A 292 5.71 4.01 5.77
C GLN A 292 6.46 5.35 5.94
N VAL A 293 7.07 5.59 7.09
CA VAL A 293 7.96 6.74 7.35
C VAL A 293 9.41 6.32 7.17
N TYR A 294 9.81 5.19 7.76
CA TYR A 294 11.21 4.76 7.86
C TYR A 294 11.73 3.91 6.70
N GLY A 295 10.84 3.51 5.79
CA GLY A 295 11.15 2.58 4.70
C GLY A 295 11.06 1.12 5.14
N ILE A 296 11.31 0.24 4.19
CA ILE A 296 11.20 -1.23 4.35
C ILE A 296 12.44 -1.99 3.87
N LYS A 297 13.51 -1.27 3.54
CA LYS A 297 14.82 -1.81 3.16
C LYS A 297 15.89 -0.85 3.62
N GLY A 298 17.10 -1.36 3.82
CA GLY A 298 18.25 -0.55 4.21
C GLY A 298 18.58 0.55 3.21
N ASP A 299 18.42 0.30 1.91
CA ASP A 299 18.66 1.31 0.87
C ASP A 299 17.68 2.49 0.93
N ILE A 300 16.38 2.20 1.03
CA ILE A 300 15.34 3.21 1.16
C ILE A 300 15.52 3.96 2.48
N GLN A 301 15.79 3.27 3.58
CA GLN A 301 16.02 3.89 4.87
C GLN A 301 17.25 4.82 4.84
N ALA A 302 18.37 4.37 4.27
CA ALA A 302 19.57 5.20 4.11
C ALA A 302 19.30 6.44 3.25
N SER A 303 18.41 6.34 2.25
CA SER A 303 18.06 7.46 1.36
C SER A 303 17.21 8.57 2.02
N ILE A 304 16.66 8.33 3.22
CA ILE A 304 15.84 9.30 3.96
C ILE A 304 16.48 9.75 5.28
N ILE A 305 17.62 9.16 5.67
CA ILE A 305 18.38 9.52 6.87
C ILE A 305 19.45 10.56 6.52
N LYS A 306 19.60 11.57 7.38
CA LYS A 306 20.58 12.65 7.21
C LYS A 306 22.02 12.21 7.54
N PHE A 307 22.16 11.15 8.33
CA PHE A 307 23.42 10.70 8.94
C PHE A 307 24.08 11.78 9.82
N GLU A 308 23.24 12.60 10.44
CA GLU A 308 23.65 13.64 11.37
C GLU A 308 22.61 13.78 12.49
N LYS A 309 23.05 13.60 13.74
CA LYS A 309 22.22 13.67 14.96
C LYS A 309 21.01 12.73 14.97
N GLY A 310 21.06 11.64 14.20
CA GLY A 310 19.98 10.69 14.01
C GLY A 310 18.76 11.28 13.31
N LEU A 311 18.92 12.34 12.51
CA LEU A 311 17.82 13.04 11.85
C LEU A 311 17.40 12.35 10.54
N LEU A 312 16.13 12.50 10.19
CA LEU A 312 15.65 12.32 8.83
C LEU A 312 16.00 13.55 7.99
N ILE A 313 16.25 13.33 6.70
CA ILE A 313 16.44 14.42 5.74
C ILE A 313 15.14 15.22 5.68
N SER A 314 15.26 16.54 5.76
CA SER A 314 14.17 17.47 5.57
C SER A 314 14.68 18.72 4.86
N GLN A 315 13.76 19.48 4.28
CA GLN A 315 14.07 20.75 3.63
C GLN A 315 13.06 21.81 4.03
N GLU A 316 13.48 23.06 4.03
CA GLU A 316 12.61 24.20 4.29
C GLU A 316 12.21 24.86 2.97
N VAL A 317 10.90 24.96 2.72
CA VAL A 317 10.33 25.66 1.57
C VAL A 317 9.31 26.65 2.10
N ASP A 318 9.52 27.93 1.80
CA ASP A 318 8.67 29.05 2.23
C ASP A 318 8.36 29.03 3.74
N GLY A 319 9.40 28.76 4.56
CA GLY A 319 9.30 28.73 6.03
C GLY A 319 8.61 27.47 6.60
N THR A 320 8.36 26.46 5.76
CA THR A 320 7.71 25.20 6.16
C THR A 320 8.63 24.00 5.91
N GLU A 321 8.76 23.10 6.89
CA GLU A 321 9.59 21.89 6.78
C GLU A 321 8.85 20.78 6.01
N TYR A 322 9.49 20.25 4.97
CA TYR A 322 9.00 19.19 4.09
C TYR A 322 9.98 18.01 4.01
N PRO A 323 9.49 16.82 3.61
CA PRO A 323 10.37 15.75 3.16
C PRO A 323 11.26 16.18 1.97
N PRO A 324 12.37 15.48 1.70
CA PRO A 324 13.25 15.79 0.58
C PRO A 324 12.55 15.62 -0.78
N ASP A 325 13.14 16.20 -1.82
CA ASP A 325 12.68 16.01 -3.20
C ASP A 325 12.77 14.53 -3.61
N SER A 326 11.81 14.10 -4.43
CA SER A 326 11.81 12.80 -5.09
C SER A 326 13.15 12.52 -5.76
N LEU A 327 13.73 11.35 -5.47
CA LEU A 327 14.95 10.88 -6.13
C LEU A 327 14.69 10.46 -7.58
N PHE A 328 13.42 10.27 -7.96
CA PHE A 328 13.00 9.79 -9.28
C PHE A 328 11.93 10.71 -9.90
N PRO A 329 12.26 12.00 -10.16
CA PRO A 329 11.28 13.00 -10.58
C PRO A 329 10.71 12.79 -12.01
N TYR A 330 11.17 11.77 -12.73
CA TYR A 330 10.65 11.37 -14.03
C TYR A 330 9.80 10.09 -13.98
N ALA A 331 9.73 9.41 -12.82
CA ALA A 331 9.01 8.15 -12.64
C ALA A 331 8.15 8.10 -11.36
N ASP A 332 7.93 9.25 -10.73
CA ASP A 332 7.06 9.36 -9.55
C ASP A 332 5.61 9.74 -9.89
N ASN A 333 5.28 9.85 -11.18
CA ASN A 333 3.96 10.26 -11.74
C ASN A 333 3.41 11.59 -11.20
N CYS A 334 4.27 12.39 -10.59
CA CYS A 334 3.86 13.49 -9.74
C CYS A 334 4.68 14.75 -10.09
N SER A 335 6.00 14.63 -10.07
CA SER A 335 6.93 15.72 -10.38
C SER A 335 6.77 16.18 -11.83
N ARG A 336 6.90 17.49 -12.06
CA ARG A 336 6.96 18.09 -13.40
C ARG A 336 8.24 18.91 -13.52
N PRO A 337 9.37 18.26 -13.87
CA PRO A 337 10.67 18.91 -13.93
C PRO A 337 10.70 20.15 -14.84
N GLN A 338 9.95 20.15 -15.94
CA GLN A 338 9.90 21.31 -16.86
C GLN A 338 9.24 22.55 -16.24
N LYS A 339 8.44 22.38 -15.18
CA LYS A 339 7.77 23.45 -14.44
C LYS A 339 8.40 23.72 -13.07
N ASN A 340 9.51 23.05 -12.75
CA ASN A 340 10.10 23.03 -11.41
C ASN A 340 9.10 22.62 -10.30
N GLU A 341 8.09 21.81 -10.65
CA GLU A 341 7.16 21.23 -9.70
C GLU A 341 7.73 19.88 -9.23
N LYS A 342 7.80 19.67 -7.92
CA LYS A 342 8.52 18.55 -7.29
C LYS A 342 7.63 17.78 -6.32
N CYS A 343 7.84 16.48 -6.26
CA CYS A 343 7.19 15.60 -5.29
C CYS A 343 8.15 15.19 -4.18
N ALA A 344 7.58 14.73 -3.07
CA ALA A 344 8.31 14.37 -1.88
C ALA A 344 8.83 12.92 -1.93
N TRP A 345 10.04 12.70 -1.44
CA TRP A 345 10.62 11.39 -1.18
C TRP A 345 10.41 10.99 0.28
N THR A 346 9.83 9.82 0.51
CA THR A 346 9.57 9.28 1.85
C THR A 346 9.81 7.76 1.88
N GLY A 347 9.71 7.14 3.06
CA GLY A 347 9.80 5.68 3.21
C GLY A 347 8.71 4.89 2.46
N ASP A 348 7.57 5.53 2.16
CA ASP A 348 6.47 4.97 1.38
C ASP A 348 6.29 5.69 0.04
N LEU A 349 6.35 4.94 -1.04
CA LEU A 349 6.14 5.46 -2.39
C LEU A 349 4.74 6.06 -2.61
N ARG A 350 3.73 5.64 -1.83
CA ARG A 350 2.34 6.11 -1.90
C ARG A 350 2.11 7.38 -1.07
N ALA A 351 3.11 7.90 -0.37
CA ALA A 351 2.98 9.09 0.48
C ALA A 351 2.41 10.32 -0.26
N THR A 352 2.67 10.41 -1.56
CA THR A 352 2.23 11.52 -2.43
C THR A 352 0.90 11.24 -3.14
N GLN A 353 0.17 10.17 -2.80
CA GLN A 353 -1.12 9.83 -3.42
C GLN A 353 -2.10 11.00 -3.41
N HIS A 354 -2.16 11.74 -2.30
CA HIS A 354 -2.85 13.04 -2.22
C HIS A 354 -2.26 13.88 -1.09
N ILE A 355 -2.55 15.18 -1.15
CA ILE A 355 -1.99 16.19 -0.26
C ILE A 355 -2.14 15.86 1.24
N ALA A 356 -3.30 15.33 1.65
CA ALA A 356 -3.59 15.04 3.05
C ALA A 356 -2.73 13.90 3.63
N LEU A 357 -2.40 12.89 2.81
CA LEU A 357 -1.51 11.80 3.22
C LEU A 357 -0.07 12.30 3.35
N LEU A 358 0.37 13.15 2.43
CA LEU A 358 1.70 13.77 2.51
C LEU A 358 1.81 14.70 3.74
N SER A 359 0.74 15.39 4.12
CA SER A 359 0.70 16.16 5.37
C SER A 359 0.91 15.27 6.61
N MET A 360 0.31 14.08 6.63
CA MET A 360 0.53 13.10 7.70
C MET A 360 1.98 12.61 7.72
N GLN A 361 2.55 12.28 6.57
CA GLN A 361 3.96 11.87 6.45
C GLN A 361 4.92 12.96 6.97
N THR A 362 4.64 14.22 6.61
CA THR A 362 5.41 15.38 7.05
C THR A 362 5.33 15.56 8.56
N LEU A 363 4.15 15.38 9.18
CA LEU A 363 3.97 15.45 10.62
C LEU A 363 4.87 14.45 11.37
N TRP A 364 4.91 13.20 10.93
CA TRP A 364 5.71 12.15 11.57
C TRP A 364 7.22 12.35 11.37
N LEU A 365 7.63 12.86 10.21
CA LEU A 365 9.01 13.28 9.97
C LEU A 365 9.43 14.41 10.93
N ARG A 366 8.60 15.45 11.08
CA ARG A 366 8.86 16.57 12.01
C ARG A 366 8.97 16.07 13.45
N GLU A 367 8.10 15.14 13.86
CA GLU A 367 8.12 14.58 15.21
C GLU A 367 9.37 13.74 15.48
N HIS A 368 9.82 12.94 14.50
CA HIS A 368 11.10 12.25 14.58
C HIS A 368 12.24 13.24 14.78
N ASN A 369 12.35 14.24 13.90
CA ASN A 369 13.43 15.23 13.97
C ASN A 369 13.40 16.05 15.28
N ARG A 370 12.21 16.33 15.83
CA ARG A 370 12.06 16.99 17.14
C ARG A 370 12.62 16.13 18.28
N ILE A 371 12.34 14.83 18.29
CA ILE A 371 12.83 13.91 19.33
C ILE A 371 14.34 13.67 19.16
N ALA A 372 14.83 13.45 17.95
CA ALA A 372 16.24 13.22 17.66
C ALA A 372 17.12 14.41 18.09
N LYS A 373 16.71 15.66 17.79
CA LYS A 373 17.39 16.88 18.27
C LYS A 373 17.52 16.89 19.79
N ASN A 374 16.41 16.67 20.50
CA ASN A 374 16.42 16.64 21.96
C ASN A 374 17.29 15.51 22.53
N LEU A 375 17.27 14.32 21.92
CA LEU A 375 18.11 13.20 22.36
C LEU A 375 19.59 13.46 22.10
N SER A 376 19.94 14.10 20.98
CA SER A 376 21.30 14.51 20.66
C SER A 376 21.84 15.53 21.66
N ASP A 377 21.00 16.48 22.10
CA ASP A 377 21.39 17.49 23.10
C ASP A 377 21.55 16.86 24.50
N LEU A 378 20.66 15.93 24.87
CA LEU A 378 20.72 15.22 26.15
C LEU A 378 21.85 14.18 26.22
N ASN A 379 22.20 13.55 25.09
CA ASN A 379 23.19 12.49 25.00
C ASN A 379 24.27 12.81 23.94
N PRO A 380 25.16 13.80 24.17
CA PRO A 380 26.20 14.17 23.19
C PRO A 380 27.20 13.05 22.86
N HIS A 381 27.20 11.97 23.64
CA HIS A 381 28.09 10.81 23.51
C HIS A 381 27.49 9.68 22.67
N TRP A 382 26.22 9.78 22.25
CA TRP A 382 25.61 8.79 21.35
C TRP A 382 26.04 9.06 19.91
N ASP A 383 26.32 7.98 19.18
CA ASP A 383 26.52 8.06 17.74
C ASP A 383 25.19 8.23 17.00
N ASP A 384 25.29 8.47 15.69
CA ASP A 384 24.16 8.77 14.83
C ASP A 384 23.15 7.61 14.75
N GLU A 385 23.66 6.39 14.61
CA GLU A 385 22.83 5.17 14.52
C GLU A 385 22.02 4.96 15.80
N LYS A 386 22.66 5.10 16.97
CA LYS A 386 21.96 4.99 18.25
C LYS A 386 20.90 6.08 18.42
N LEU A 387 21.20 7.32 18.02
CA LEU A 387 20.22 8.42 18.05
C LEU A 387 19.03 8.11 17.13
N PHE A 388 19.27 7.70 15.89
CA PHE A 388 18.23 7.38 14.93
C PHE A 388 17.35 6.23 15.41
N GLN A 389 17.93 5.09 15.77
CA GLN A 389 17.16 3.91 16.18
C GLN A 389 16.42 4.11 17.50
N THR A 390 17.03 4.83 18.45
CA THR A 390 16.34 5.16 19.71
C THR A 390 15.17 6.11 19.45
N THR A 391 15.35 7.12 18.59
CA THR A 391 14.27 8.02 18.17
C THR A 391 13.15 7.24 17.49
N ARG A 392 13.48 6.41 16.49
CA ARG A 392 12.53 5.53 15.79
C ARG A 392 11.71 4.72 16.77
N ARG A 393 12.35 4.01 17.72
CA ARG A 393 11.68 3.19 18.75
C ARG A 393 10.68 4.00 19.60
N ILE A 394 11.02 5.23 19.97
CA ILE A 394 10.12 6.10 20.75
C ILE A 394 8.91 6.52 19.91
N VAL A 395 9.15 6.92 18.65
CA VAL A 395 8.09 7.37 17.74
C VAL A 395 7.15 6.22 17.37
N GLU A 396 7.67 5.02 17.12
CA GLU A 396 6.88 3.78 16.95
C GLU A 396 5.97 3.53 18.15
N GLY A 397 6.51 3.63 19.38
CA GLY A 397 5.72 3.47 20.60
C GLY A 397 4.58 4.49 20.74
N ARG A 398 4.83 5.75 20.34
CA ARG A 398 3.79 6.80 20.30
C ARG A 398 2.71 6.48 19.27
N TYR A 399 3.12 6.05 18.08
CA TYR A 399 2.21 5.65 17.01
C TYR A 399 1.33 4.47 17.44
N GLN A 400 1.92 3.38 17.95
CA GLN A 400 1.18 2.24 18.47
C GLN A 400 0.21 2.65 19.59
N ASN A 401 0.61 3.57 20.47
CA ASN A 401 -0.28 4.09 21.50
C ASN A 401 -1.50 4.81 20.91
N ILE A 402 -1.31 5.68 19.91
CA ILE A 402 -2.42 6.37 19.21
C ILE A 402 -3.35 5.34 18.56
N VAL A 403 -2.79 4.33 17.88
CA VAL A 403 -3.57 3.27 17.22
C VAL A 403 -4.47 2.55 18.23
N PHE A 404 -3.91 2.01 19.32
CA PHE A 404 -4.66 1.17 20.25
C PHE A 404 -5.51 1.96 21.27
N LYS A 405 -5.08 3.16 21.70
CA LYS A 405 -5.83 3.95 22.70
C LYS A 405 -6.85 4.90 22.10
N GLN A 406 -6.71 5.31 20.84
CA GLN A 406 -7.56 6.37 20.26
C GLN A 406 -8.27 5.89 19.00
N TRP A 407 -7.53 5.38 18.02
CA TRP A 407 -8.11 5.06 16.71
C TRP A 407 -8.95 3.77 16.72
N LEU A 408 -8.41 2.66 17.26
CA LEU A 408 -9.12 1.38 17.34
C LEU A 408 -10.40 1.43 18.18
N PRO A 409 -10.46 2.07 19.37
CA PRO A 409 -11.70 2.18 20.15
C PRO A 409 -12.82 2.87 19.40
N TRP A 410 -12.48 3.90 18.63
CA TRP A 410 -13.46 4.56 17.77
C TRP A 410 -13.94 3.62 16.65
N MET A 411 -13.01 2.97 15.95
CA MET A 411 -13.32 2.15 14.78
C MET A 411 -14.07 0.86 15.12
N LEU A 412 -13.59 0.13 16.13
CA LEU A 412 -14.15 -1.16 16.56
C LEU A 412 -15.28 -1.01 17.58
N GLY A 413 -15.29 0.07 18.36
CA GLY A 413 -16.19 0.23 19.50
C GLY A 413 -15.82 -0.62 20.71
N ASN A 414 -16.39 -0.28 21.87
CA ASN A 414 -16.03 -0.87 23.16
C ASN A 414 -16.24 -2.39 23.22
N GLU A 415 -17.26 -2.92 22.54
CA GLU A 415 -17.57 -4.36 22.55
C GLU A 415 -16.40 -5.18 21.98
N TYR A 416 -15.91 -4.82 20.80
CA TYR A 416 -14.81 -5.53 20.16
C TYR A 416 -13.46 -5.26 20.82
N MET A 417 -13.24 -4.04 21.33
CA MET A 417 -12.05 -3.73 22.13
C MET A 417 -11.95 -4.65 23.37
N GLN A 418 -13.05 -4.89 24.07
CA GLN A 418 -13.11 -5.79 25.22
C GLN A 418 -13.01 -7.26 24.81
N ARG A 419 -13.77 -7.66 23.78
CA ARG A 419 -13.81 -9.05 23.31
C ARG A 419 -12.44 -9.56 22.89
N PHE A 420 -11.62 -8.72 22.28
CA PHE A 420 -10.27 -9.07 21.81
C PHE A 420 -9.16 -8.57 22.73
N ASN A 421 -9.51 -8.04 23.92
CA ASN A 421 -8.56 -7.51 24.91
C ASN A 421 -7.53 -6.52 24.30
N LEU A 422 -8.01 -5.59 23.48
CA LEU A 422 -7.16 -4.66 22.72
C LEU A 422 -6.89 -3.34 23.47
N THR A 423 -7.56 -3.10 24.60
CA THR A 423 -7.37 -1.87 25.38
C THR A 423 -6.04 -1.96 26.15
N PRO A 424 -5.07 -1.06 25.90
CA PRO A 424 -3.79 -1.12 26.61
C PRO A 424 -3.98 -0.86 28.10
N SER A 425 -3.41 -1.73 28.94
CA SER A 425 -3.38 -1.58 30.39
C SER A 425 -2.59 -0.32 30.80
N THR A 426 -3.02 0.34 31.88
CA THR A 426 -2.25 1.42 32.53
C THR A 426 -1.27 0.90 33.57
N ASP A 427 -1.51 -0.32 34.08
CA ASP A 427 -0.89 -0.83 35.29
C ASP A 427 0.09 -1.98 35.00
N SER A 428 0.09 -2.49 33.77
CA SER A 428 0.92 -3.62 33.34
C SER A 428 1.40 -3.44 31.90
N TYR A 429 2.57 -4.01 31.60
CA TYR A 429 3.05 -4.12 30.23
C TYR A 429 2.26 -5.17 29.45
N THR A 430 2.12 -4.97 28.14
CA THR A 430 1.66 -6.02 27.22
C THR A 430 2.68 -7.16 27.24
N VAL A 431 2.19 -8.40 27.30
CA VAL A 431 3.03 -9.60 27.24
C VAL A 431 3.17 -10.01 25.77
N TYR A 432 4.40 -10.24 25.33
CA TYR A 432 4.70 -10.79 24.02
C TYR A 432 4.38 -12.29 24.00
N ASP A 433 3.65 -12.73 22.98
CA ASP A 433 3.33 -14.14 22.74
C ASP A 433 4.09 -14.63 21.51
N PRO A 434 5.12 -15.49 21.66
CA PRO A 434 5.92 -16.00 20.54
C PRO A 434 5.16 -16.99 19.65
N ASP A 435 4.01 -17.50 20.07
CA ASP A 435 3.21 -18.44 19.28
C ASP A 435 2.20 -17.72 18.37
N LEU A 436 2.09 -16.39 18.47
CA LEU A 436 1.17 -15.57 17.68
C LEU A 436 1.79 -15.14 16.34
N ASP A 437 1.22 -15.61 15.23
CA ASP A 437 1.59 -15.17 13.89
C ASP A 437 1.08 -13.74 13.61
N ALA A 438 2.03 -12.81 13.49
CA ALA A 438 1.79 -11.39 13.22
C ALA A 438 1.52 -11.08 11.75
N THR A 439 1.63 -12.06 10.84
CA THR A 439 1.47 -11.85 9.39
C THR A 439 0.08 -11.31 9.07
N VAL A 440 -0.02 -10.26 8.24
CA VAL A 440 -1.31 -9.73 7.79
C VAL A 440 -2.05 -10.77 6.94
N SER A 441 -3.36 -10.89 7.15
CA SER A 441 -4.20 -11.78 6.35
C SER A 441 -4.58 -11.17 5.00
N ASN A 442 -4.78 -12.03 4.01
CA ASN A 442 -5.24 -11.64 2.69
C ASN A 442 -6.61 -10.93 2.76
N GLU A 443 -7.51 -11.45 3.58
CA GLU A 443 -8.82 -10.89 3.86
C GLU A 443 -8.73 -9.46 4.40
N PHE A 444 -7.77 -9.18 5.28
CA PHE A 444 -7.55 -7.84 5.82
C PHE A 444 -7.09 -6.87 4.71
N SER A 445 -6.08 -7.26 3.94
CA SER A 445 -5.44 -6.42 2.91
C SER A 445 -6.33 -6.17 1.68
N ALA A 446 -7.00 -7.21 1.18
CA ALA A 446 -7.76 -7.15 -0.06
C ALA A 446 -9.24 -6.80 0.13
N ALA A 447 -9.76 -6.82 1.37
CA ALA A 447 -11.17 -6.50 1.63
C ALA A 447 -11.42 -5.72 2.92
N ALA A 448 -11.17 -6.29 4.10
CA ALA A 448 -11.74 -5.79 5.35
C ALA A 448 -11.29 -4.36 5.69
N PHE A 449 -9.99 -4.05 5.54
CA PHE A 449 -9.48 -2.72 5.87
C PHE A 449 -9.75 -1.66 4.78
N ARG A 450 -10.37 -2.06 3.65
CA ARG A 450 -10.82 -1.14 2.60
C ARG A 450 -12.12 -0.42 2.93
N PHE A 451 -12.70 -0.68 4.11
CA PHE A 451 -13.91 0.01 4.59
C PHE A 451 -13.77 1.55 4.57
N GLY A 452 -12.55 2.04 4.77
CA GLY A 452 -12.23 3.48 4.77
C GLY A 452 -12.46 4.17 3.43
N HIS A 453 -12.53 3.45 2.30
CA HIS A 453 -12.75 4.05 0.98
C HIS A 453 -14.11 4.79 0.88
N SER A 454 -15.14 4.32 1.60
CA SER A 454 -16.44 5.01 1.69
C SER A 454 -16.41 6.28 2.56
N GLN A 455 -15.39 6.42 3.42
CA GLN A 455 -15.25 7.53 4.36
C GLN A 455 -14.50 8.73 3.74
N ALA A 456 -13.96 8.57 2.54
CA ALA A 456 -13.26 9.62 1.82
C ALA A 456 -14.24 10.64 1.24
N ASP A 457 -13.94 11.92 1.44
CA ASP A 457 -14.65 13.05 0.82
C ASP A 457 -13.94 13.49 -0.47
N LYS A 458 -14.68 13.98 -1.47
CA LYS A 458 -14.07 14.61 -2.65
C LYS A 458 -13.22 15.83 -2.35
N ASN A 459 -13.41 16.49 -1.22
CA ASN A 459 -12.71 17.71 -0.89
C ASN A 459 -11.86 17.52 0.36
N PHE A 460 -10.66 18.08 0.37
CA PHE A 460 -9.90 18.32 1.58
C PHE A 460 -10.03 19.78 1.97
N TRP A 461 -10.70 20.03 3.10
CA TRP A 461 -10.82 21.39 3.64
C TRP A 461 -9.45 21.95 4.00
N ARG A 462 -9.31 23.26 3.87
CA ARG A 462 -8.06 23.98 4.14
C ARG A 462 -8.30 25.17 5.04
N GLU A 463 -7.41 25.35 6.00
CA GLU A 463 -7.43 26.48 6.92
C GLU A 463 -6.02 27.07 7.08
N ASP A 464 -5.89 28.38 6.92
CA ASP A 464 -4.61 29.08 7.11
C ASP A 464 -4.20 29.14 8.60
N LYS A 465 -3.04 29.72 8.88
CA LYS A 465 -2.54 29.85 10.27
C LYS A 465 -3.35 30.79 11.15
N ASN A 466 -4.18 31.65 10.57
CA ASN A 466 -5.02 32.62 11.28
C ASN A 466 -6.44 32.08 11.54
N GLY A 467 -6.77 30.90 11.02
CA GLY A 467 -8.10 30.29 11.13
C GLY A 467 -9.06 30.69 10.00
N SER A 468 -8.54 31.27 8.91
CA SER A 468 -9.34 31.59 7.73
C SER A 468 -9.45 30.37 6.82
N TRP A 469 -10.66 30.09 6.36
CA TRP A 469 -10.89 29.04 5.37
C TRP A 469 -10.28 29.43 4.02
N LEU A 470 -9.59 28.46 3.42
CA LEU A 470 -9.05 28.55 2.06
C LEU A 470 -9.88 27.66 1.13
N GLU A 471 -9.71 27.86 -0.18
CA GLU A 471 -10.32 26.98 -1.17
C GLU A 471 -9.90 25.51 -0.95
N PRO A 472 -10.86 24.57 -0.88
CA PRO A 472 -10.56 23.17 -0.63
C PRO A 472 -9.82 22.55 -1.82
N VAL A 473 -9.02 21.52 -1.54
CA VAL A 473 -8.40 20.71 -2.60
C VAL A 473 -9.35 19.62 -3.01
N GLU A 474 -9.76 19.60 -4.28
CA GLU A 474 -10.58 18.54 -4.84
C GLU A 474 -9.72 17.30 -5.11
N LEU A 475 -10.07 16.16 -4.52
CA LEU A 475 -9.38 14.88 -4.65
C LEU A 475 -9.31 14.42 -6.12
N SER A 476 -10.35 14.68 -6.94
CA SER A 476 -10.37 14.28 -8.35
C SER A 476 -9.25 14.92 -9.19
N THR A 477 -8.74 16.08 -8.78
CA THR A 477 -7.59 16.79 -9.37
C THR A 477 -6.36 16.77 -8.46
N GLY A 478 -6.53 16.33 -7.21
CA GLY A 478 -5.57 16.37 -6.11
C GLY A 478 -4.74 15.10 -5.91
N TYR A 479 -4.80 14.16 -6.86
CA TYR A 479 -3.92 12.98 -6.84
C TYR A 479 -2.52 13.32 -7.38
N PHE A 480 -1.47 12.84 -6.71
CA PHE A 480 -0.07 12.96 -7.15
C PHE A 480 0.32 14.41 -7.50
N VAL A 481 -0.07 15.36 -6.64
CA VAL A 481 0.24 16.78 -6.85
C VAL A 481 1.58 17.13 -6.19
N PRO A 482 2.46 17.86 -6.92
CA PRO A 482 3.69 18.44 -6.37
C PRO A 482 3.49 19.24 -5.08
N TYR A 483 4.39 19.04 -4.11
CA TYR A 483 4.28 19.68 -2.80
C TYR A 483 4.60 21.18 -2.84
N ASN A 484 5.40 21.62 -3.84
CA ASN A 484 5.89 22.98 -3.96
C ASN A 484 5.06 23.88 -4.90
N ASN A 485 3.82 23.49 -5.24
CA ASN A 485 2.95 24.22 -6.16
C ASN A 485 2.15 25.38 -5.48
N THR A 486 2.84 26.22 -4.68
CA THR A 486 2.39 27.48 -3.99
C THR A 486 1.65 27.36 -2.64
N ASP A 487 1.08 28.47 -2.11
CA ASP A 487 0.98 28.90 -0.69
C ASP A 487 0.31 27.95 0.35
N GLU A 488 1.07 27.52 1.37
CA GLU A 488 0.61 26.84 2.60
C GLU A 488 -0.34 25.62 2.42
N HIS A 489 -0.10 24.66 1.50
CA HIS A 489 -1.09 23.59 1.23
C HIS A 489 -1.14 22.45 2.26
N HIS A 490 -0.02 21.96 2.79
CA HIS A 490 -0.02 20.75 3.61
C HIS A 490 -0.52 20.97 5.05
N ASP A 491 0.04 21.97 5.72
CA ASP A 491 -0.34 22.34 7.07
C ASP A 491 -1.79 22.86 7.09
N SER A 492 -2.24 23.56 6.04
CA SER A 492 -3.63 24.00 5.94
C SER A 492 -4.61 22.85 5.75
N VAL A 493 -4.26 21.83 4.97
CA VAL A 493 -5.06 20.60 4.85
C VAL A 493 -5.13 19.86 6.17
N LEU A 494 -4.03 19.77 6.91
CA LEU A 494 -4.04 19.12 8.24
C LEU A 494 -4.94 19.87 9.22
N ARG A 495 -4.87 21.21 9.25
CA ARG A 495 -5.77 22.06 10.05
C ARG A 495 -7.24 21.89 9.65
N GLY A 496 -7.54 21.94 8.35
CA GLY A 496 -8.89 21.73 7.84
C GLY A 496 -9.44 20.33 8.14
N SER A 497 -8.60 19.30 8.05
CA SER A 497 -8.96 17.89 8.33
C SER A 497 -9.31 17.64 9.80
N LEU A 498 -8.85 18.50 10.72
CA LEU A 498 -9.27 18.47 12.13
C LEU A 498 -10.70 18.96 12.35
N LYS A 499 -11.29 19.67 11.38
CA LYS A 499 -12.62 20.30 11.47
C LYS A 499 -13.62 19.72 10.48
N GLN A 500 -13.13 19.25 9.35
CA GLN A 500 -13.94 18.59 8.33
C GLN A 500 -14.48 17.28 8.89
N PRO A 501 -15.80 17.02 8.84
CA PRO A 501 -16.33 15.69 9.13
C PRO A 501 -15.94 14.71 8.02
N MET A 502 -15.60 13.47 8.38
CA MET A 502 -15.41 12.42 7.37
C MET A 502 -16.75 11.97 6.77
N GLN A 503 -16.75 11.32 5.61
CA GLN A 503 -17.93 10.62 5.12
C GLN A 503 -18.23 9.39 6.01
N LYS A 504 -19.49 8.97 6.02
CA LYS A 504 -19.94 7.85 6.83
C LYS A 504 -19.45 6.53 6.22
N PHE A 505 -19.12 5.57 7.09
CA PHE A 505 -18.97 4.19 6.64
C PHE A 505 -20.34 3.64 6.22
N ASP A 506 -20.57 3.58 4.92
CA ASP A 506 -21.74 2.95 4.32
C ASP A 506 -21.41 2.46 2.90
N ARG A 507 -22.44 2.18 2.10
CA ARG A 507 -22.25 1.69 0.74
C ARG A 507 -21.99 2.80 -0.28
N HIS A 508 -22.17 4.06 0.06
CA HIS A 508 -21.98 5.18 -0.85
C HIS A 508 -20.49 5.54 -0.95
N GLY A 509 -20.11 6.07 -2.09
CA GLY A 509 -18.74 6.49 -2.33
C GLY A 509 -18.72 7.70 -3.26
N ASP A 510 -17.78 8.60 -3.00
CA ASP A 510 -17.65 9.82 -3.78
C ASP A 510 -17.17 9.52 -5.22
N GLU A 511 -17.63 10.31 -6.20
CA GLU A 511 -17.17 10.20 -7.59
C GLU A 511 -15.67 10.47 -7.76
N ALA A 512 -15.06 11.22 -6.83
CA ALA A 512 -13.60 11.42 -6.81
C ALA A 512 -12.80 10.11 -6.68
N VAL A 513 -13.38 9.07 -6.06
CA VAL A 513 -12.78 7.72 -5.95
C VAL A 513 -13.47 6.69 -6.84
N ARG A 514 -14.72 6.92 -7.26
CA ARG A 514 -15.51 5.96 -8.07
C ARG A 514 -15.35 6.14 -9.58
N ASN A 515 -15.11 7.35 -10.05
CA ASN A 515 -15.00 7.67 -11.49
C ASN A 515 -13.68 8.36 -11.84
N HIS A 516 -13.02 8.96 -10.86
CA HIS A 516 -11.84 9.79 -11.04
C HIS A 516 -10.63 9.33 -10.20
N LEU A 517 -10.62 8.07 -9.73
CA LEU A 517 -9.49 7.54 -8.98
C LEU A 517 -8.21 7.67 -9.82
N PHE A 518 -7.19 8.34 -9.27
CA PHE A 518 -5.92 8.58 -9.94
C PHE A 518 -6.07 9.22 -11.33
N ARG A 519 -7.12 10.02 -11.54
CA ARG A 519 -7.36 10.70 -12.81
C ARG A 519 -6.14 11.52 -13.22
N GLN A 520 -5.73 11.37 -14.48
CA GLN A 520 -4.68 12.21 -15.05
C GLN A 520 -5.22 13.61 -15.41
N PRO A 521 -4.40 14.67 -15.29
CA PRO A 521 -4.83 16.02 -15.63
C PRO A 521 -5.35 16.19 -17.06
N TYR A 522 -4.86 15.37 -18.00
CA TYR A 522 -5.25 15.39 -19.43
C TYR A 522 -6.43 14.46 -19.76
N LEU A 523 -6.97 13.72 -18.80
CA LEU A 523 -8.12 12.83 -19.00
C LEU A 523 -9.34 13.28 -18.19
N PRO A 524 -10.55 13.16 -18.76
CA PRO A 524 -11.79 13.51 -18.06
C PRO A 524 -12.25 12.41 -17.10
N TYR A 525 -11.59 11.24 -17.07
CA TYR A 525 -11.94 10.09 -16.24
C TYR A 525 -10.69 9.47 -15.59
N GLY A 526 -10.90 8.75 -14.49
CA GLY A 526 -9.92 7.89 -13.85
C GLY A 526 -10.43 6.46 -13.74
N SER A 527 -9.89 5.69 -12.80
CA SER A 527 -10.39 4.36 -12.47
C SER A 527 -11.56 4.43 -11.46
N ASP A 528 -12.04 3.25 -11.06
CA ASP A 528 -13.10 3.05 -10.08
C ASP A 528 -12.58 2.23 -8.90
N LEU A 529 -12.44 2.86 -7.72
CA LEU A 529 -11.88 2.23 -6.53
C LEU A 529 -12.72 1.06 -6.03
N PHE A 530 -14.05 1.18 -6.01
CA PHE A 530 -14.93 0.11 -5.53
C PHE A 530 -14.97 -1.06 -6.50
N ALA A 531 -14.99 -0.79 -7.81
CA ALA A 531 -14.87 -1.84 -8.81
C ALA A 531 -13.50 -2.54 -8.72
N THR A 532 -12.43 -1.76 -8.47
CA THR A 532 -11.07 -2.27 -8.24
C THR A 532 -11.01 -3.17 -7.01
N ASP A 533 -11.62 -2.79 -5.90
CA ASP A 533 -11.67 -3.59 -4.67
C ASP A 533 -12.37 -4.94 -4.89
N ILE A 534 -13.52 -4.92 -5.57
CA ILE A 534 -14.27 -6.13 -5.91
C ILE A 534 -13.43 -7.03 -6.82
N GLN A 535 -12.78 -6.47 -7.84
CA GLN A 535 -11.95 -7.23 -8.76
C GLN A 535 -10.69 -7.78 -8.08
N ARG A 536 -10.06 -6.99 -7.20
CA ARG A 536 -8.92 -7.42 -6.39
C ARG A 536 -9.29 -8.57 -5.46
N GLY A 537 -10.47 -8.53 -4.83
CA GLY A 537 -10.99 -9.64 -4.04
C GLY A 537 -11.16 -10.93 -4.86
N ARG A 538 -11.56 -10.82 -6.14
CA ARG A 538 -11.65 -11.98 -7.05
C ARG A 538 -10.27 -12.50 -7.47
N ASP A 539 -9.34 -11.59 -7.78
CA ASP A 539 -7.93 -11.91 -8.11
C ASP A 539 -7.23 -12.62 -6.95
N HIS A 540 -7.53 -12.22 -5.72
CA HIS A 540 -7.01 -12.83 -4.49
C HIS A 540 -7.73 -14.10 -4.08
N GLY A 541 -8.76 -14.55 -4.81
CA GLY A 541 -9.50 -15.75 -4.48
C GLY A 541 -10.23 -15.65 -3.14
N LEU A 542 -10.67 -14.45 -2.72
CA LEU A 542 -11.44 -14.30 -1.49
C LEU A 542 -12.78 -15.02 -1.60
N ARG A 543 -13.19 -15.64 -0.48
CA ARG A 543 -14.45 -16.36 -0.39
C ARG A 543 -15.68 -15.44 -0.44
N PRO A 544 -16.87 -15.97 -0.76
CA PRO A 544 -18.12 -15.22 -0.63
C PRO A 544 -18.36 -14.72 0.81
N TYR A 545 -19.07 -13.59 0.92
CA TYR A 545 -19.48 -13.00 2.21
C TYR A 545 -20.08 -14.01 3.21
N VAL A 546 -20.92 -14.92 2.74
CA VAL A 546 -21.60 -15.92 3.59
C VAL A 546 -20.63 -16.85 4.31
N ASP A 547 -19.46 -17.13 3.72
CA ASP A 547 -18.46 -18.01 4.31
C ASP A 547 -17.77 -17.32 5.48
N TYR A 548 -17.47 -16.02 5.35
CA TYR A 548 -16.89 -15.23 6.43
C TYR A 548 -17.89 -15.00 7.58
N ILE A 549 -19.17 -14.77 7.28
CA ILE A 549 -20.17 -14.66 8.35
C ILE A 549 -20.33 -15.97 9.11
N LYS A 550 -20.36 -17.10 8.39
CA LYS A 550 -20.39 -18.42 9.01
C LYS A 550 -19.15 -18.64 9.88
N HIS A 551 -17.97 -18.25 9.42
CA HIS A 551 -16.73 -18.36 10.18
C HIS A 551 -16.73 -17.47 11.44
N CYS A 552 -17.08 -16.19 11.31
CA CYS A 552 -16.99 -15.22 12.41
C CYS A 552 -18.13 -15.32 13.44
N HIS A 553 -19.32 -15.76 13.02
CA HIS A 553 -20.52 -15.74 13.86
C HIS A 553 -21.20 -17.10 14.05
N ASN A 554 -20.71 -18.15 13.38
CA ASN A 554 -21.33 -19.49 13.38
C ASN A 554 -22.82 -19.48 12.98
N LYS A 555 -23.24 -18.51 12.15
CA LYS A 555 -24.61 -18.36 11.64
C LYS A 555 -24.72 -18.90 10.20
N THR A 556 -25.86 -19.51 9.86
CA THR A 556 -26.17 -19.95 8.48
C THR A 556 -26.75 -18.81 7.64
N SER A 557 -26.69 -18.93 6.31
CA SER A 557 -27.29 -17.96 5.37
C SER A 557 -28.78 -17.71 5.61
N GLU A 558 -29.51 -18.75 6.02
CA GLU A 558 -30.94 -18.71 6.34
C GLU A 558 -31.24 -17.89 7.61
N GLN A 559 -30.31 -17.90 8.57
CA GLN A 559 -30.42 -17.09 9.80
C GLN A 559 -30.14 -15.60 9.55
N LEU A 560 -29.39 -15.27 8.48
CA LEU A 560 -29.09 -13.89 8.08
C LEU A 560 -30.24 -13.22 7.30
N HIS A 561 -31.13 -14.00 6.68
CA HIS A 561 -32.32 -13.46 6.00
C HIS A 561 -33.47 -13.09 6.95
N ARG A 562 -33.35 -13.40 8.24
CA ARG A 562 -34.15 -12.73 9.27
C ARG A 562 -33.41 -11.44 9.62
N PRO A 563 -33.99 -10.25 9.38
CA PRO A 563 -33.34 -9.00 9.77
C PRO A 563 -33.35 -8.93 11.30
N GLU A 564 -32.30 -9.47 11.93
CA GLU A 564 -31.95 -9.08 13.29
C GLU A 564 -31.54 -7.61 13.21
N ARG A 565 -32.31 -6.76 13.90
CA ARG A 565 -31.94 -5.37 14.11
C ARG A 565 -30.52 -5.34 14.65
N ILE A 566 -29.62 -4.71 13.92
CA ILE A 566 -28.33 -4.26 14.44
C ILE A 566 -28.64 -3.51 15.75
N PRO A 567 -28.14 -3.96 16.93
CA PRO A 567 -28.38 -3.25 18.17
C PRO A 567 -27.50 -1.99 18.16
N GLY A 568 -28.09 -0.87 17.78
CA GLY A 568 -27.37 0.40 17.66
C GLY A 568 -28.28 1.51 17.14
N GLY A 569 -29.24 1.92 17.98
CA GLY A 569 -30.14 3.02 17.68
C GLY A 569 -31.27 3.03 18.69
N GLN A 570 -31.03 3.66 19.84
CA GLN A 570 -32.10 4.04 20.76
C GLN A 570 -33.09 4.95 20.01
N ARG A 571 -34.16 4.36 19.47
CA ARG A 571 -35.38 5.11 19.19
C ARG A 571 -36.09 5.31 20.51
N HIS A 572 -36.18 6.55 20.97
CA HIS A 572 -37.17 6.94 21.97
C HIS A 572 -38.53 6.46 21.49
N ARG A 573 -39.04 5.40 22.13
CA ARG A 573 -40.44 5.00 22.02
C ARG A 573 -41.24 6.02 22.83
N THR A 574 -41.93 6.93 22.15
CA THR A 574 -43.11 7.58 22.72
C THR A 574 -44.20 6.50 22.82
N SER A 575 -44.46 6.04 24.04
CA SER A 575 -45.57 5.15 24.35
C SER A 575 -46.87 5.97 24.35
N SER A 576 -47.65 5.87 23.28
CA SER A 576 -49.08 6.14 23.32
C SER A 576 -49.81 4.83 23.60
N ASP A 577 -50.16 4.59 24.86
CA ASP A 577 -51.51 4.09 25.20
C ASP A 577 -51.72 4.00 26.72
N GLY A 578 -52.77 4.70 27.17
CA GLY A 578 -53.65 4.19 28.21
C GLY A 578 -53.52 4.79 29.62
N VAL A 579 -54.07 5.98 29.86
CA VAL A 579 -54.84 6.23 31.10
C VAL A 579 -56.02 7.18 30.81
N ARG A 580 -57.21 6.60 30.58
CA ARG A 580 -58.49 7.29 30.82
C ARG A 580 -58.76 7.27 32.33
N ARG A 581 -58.68 8.42 33.01
CA ARG A 581 -59.43 8.67 34.25
C ARG A 581 -59.94 10.12 34.28
N ARG A 582 -61.27 10.23 34.36
CA ARG A 582 -62.04 11.46 34.60
C ARG A 582 -61.80 11.96 36.02
N GLN A 583 -61.64 13.28 36.22
CA GLN A 583 -62.58 14.14 36.98
C GLN A 583 -62.02 15.57 37.20
N ARG A 584 -62.86 16.58 36.85
CA ARG A 584 -63.17 17.89 37.52
C ARG A 584 -61.99 18.86 37.82
N HIS A 585 -62.05 20.18 37.63
CA HIS A 585 -63.10 21.18 37.38
C HIS A 585 -62.45 22.53 36.94
N ARG A 586 -63.17 23.27 36.07
CA ARG A 586 -63.32 24.75 35.95
C ARG A 586 -62.09 25.68 35.77
N LEU A 587 -62.12 26.44 34.67
CA LEU A 587 -61.87 27.90 34.49
C LEU A 587 -62.22 28.21 33.00
N VAL A 588 -63.45 28.60 32.65
CA VAL A 588 -64.03 29.96 32.50
C VAL A 588 -63.41 30.83 31.38
N HIS A 589 -64.23 31.03 30.32
CA HIS A 589 -64.30 32.09 29.27
C HIS A 589 -63.08 32.34 28.35
N GLY A 590 -63.21 32.58 27.03
CA GLY A 590 -64.34 32.76 26.11
C GLY A 590 -63.80 32.95 24.67
N ARG A 591 -64.53 32.42 23.68
CA ARG A 591 -64.38 32.57 22.20
C ARG A 591 -64.93 33.93 21.71
N PRO A 592 -65.15 34.22 20.40
CA PRO A 592 -64.67 33.62 19.10
C PRO A 592 -64.03 34.72 18.19
N PHE A 593 -63.49 34.48 16.99
CA PHE A 593 -63.84 33.55 15.90
C PHE A 593 -62.61 32.88 15.29
#